data_AF-A0A350Y2V8-F1
#
_entry.id   AF-A0A350Y2V8-F1
#
_cell.length_a   1.000
_cell.length_b   1.000
_cell.length_c   1.000
_cell.angle_alpha   90.00
_cell.angle_beta   90.00
_cell.angle_gamma   90.00
#
_symmetry.space_group_name_H-M   'P 1'
#
loop_
_entity.id
_entity.type
_entity.pdbx_description
1 polymer ?
#
loop_
_entity_poly.entity_id
_entity_poly.type
_entity_poly.pdbx_seq_one_letter_code
_entity_poly.pdbx_strand_id
1 'polypeptide(L)'
;MEELLTLKELLLKGDITGAITLVEELEEMSRDDKINNIISYGVILLLHLIKQQAENRATRSWDVSIRNSVRQIQNKNKRRKAGGSYLTPEELRLALEEAYPQAINQASLEVEEGRYEPEELEQRVSQEEILNHALALLLLAE
;
A
#
# COMPACT_ATOMS: atom_id res chain seq x y z
N MET A 1 -14.12 -16.14 -11.27
CA MET A 1 -14.94 -16.56 -12.46
C MET A 1 -15.89 -17.68 -12.08
N GLU A 2 -15.49 -18.54 -11.14
CA GLU A 2 -16.31 -19.55 -10.50
C GLU A 2 -17.32 -18.94 -9.52
N GLU A 3 -16.95 -17.90 -8.77
CA GLU A 3 -17.84 -17.25 -7.79
C GLU A 3 -19.02 -16.54 -8.45
N LEU A 4 -18.82 -15.96 -9.64
CA LEU A 4 -19.91 -15.36 -10.43
C LEU A 4 -20.91 -16.41 -10.94
N LEU A 5 -20.43 -17.63 -11.20
CA LEU A 5 -21.30 -18.74 -11.58
C LEU A 5 -22.10 -19.22 -10.36
N THR A 6 -21.46 -19.37 -9.21
CA THR A 6 -22.13 -19.69 -7.94
C THR A 6 -23.17 -18.63 -7.57
N LEU A 7 -22.84 -17.34 -7.70
CA LEU A 7 -23.80 -16.25 -7.50
C LEU A 7 -25.02 -16.38 -8.43
N LYS A 8 -24.78 -16.65 -9.72
CA LYS A 8 -25.86 -16.87 -10.69
C LYS A 8 -26.74 -18.05 -10.28
N GLU A 9 -26.16 -19.14 -9.79
CA GLU A 9 -26.92 -20.31 -9.33
C GLU A 9 -27.77 -20.01 -8.09
N LEU A 10 -27.22 -19.31 -7.10
CA LEU A 10 -27.95 -18.90 -5.89
C LEU A 10 -29.15 -18.02 -6.25
N LEU A 11 -28.95 -17.06 -7.15
CA LEU A 11 -30.01 -16.20 -7.67
C LEU A 11 -31.09 -17.01 -8.40
N LEU A 12 -30.71 -17.96 -9.26
CA LEU A 12 -31.66 -18.82 -9.98
C LEU A 12 -32.44 -19.76 -9.05
N LYS A 13 -31.84 -20.19 -7.93
CA LYS A 13 -32.49 -21.00 -6.89
C LYS A 13 -33.38 -20.18 -5.96
N GLY A 14 -33.36 -18.84 -6.07
CA GLY A 14 -34.10 -17.93 -5.19
C GLY A 14 -33.46 -17.79 -3.79
N ASP A 15 -32.24 -18.27 -3.60
CA ASP A 15 -31.49 -18.12 -2.35
C ASP A 15 -30.84 -16.74 -2.30
N ILE A 16 -31.65 -15.73 -1.99
CA ILE A 16 -31.20 -14.34 -1.94
C ILE A 16 -30.23 -14.11 -0.79
N THR A 17 -30.42 -14.78 0.35
CA THR A 17 -29.52 -14.65 1.50
C THR A 17 -28.13 -15.16 1.16
N GLY A 18 -28.02 -16.38 0.59
CA GLY A 18 -26.74 -16.91 0.16
C GLY A 18 -26.08 -16.06 -0.92
N ALA A 19 -26.87 -15.51 -1.86
CA ALA A 19 -26.36 -14.61 -2.88
C ALA A 19 -25.78 -13.30 -2.28
N ILE A 20 -26.43 -12.73 -1.26
CA ILE A 20 -25.94 -11.53 -0.56
C ILE A 20 -24.63 -11.84 0.17
N THR A 21 -24.57 -12.93 0.93
CA THR A 21 -23.35 -13.34 1.65
C THR A 21 -22.16 -13.50 0.71
N LEU A 22 -22.36 -14.14 -0.45
CA LEU A 22 -21.29 -14.29 -1.44
C LEU A 22 -20.84 -12.95 -2.03
N VAL A 23 -21.75 -11.98 -2.20
CA VAL A 23 -21.38 -10.64 -2.66
C VAL A 23 -20.53 -9.92 -1.60
N GLU A 24 -20.89 -10.00 -0.33
CA GLU A 24 -20.13 -9.41 0.78
C GLU A 24 -18.71 -9.99 0.85
N GLU A 25 -18.58 -11.32 0.74
CA GLU A 25 -17.28 -12.01 0.68
C GLU A 25 -16.44 -11.54 -0.52
N LEU A 26 -17.05 -11.43 -1.70
CA LEU A 26 -16.37 -10.95 -2.91
C LEU A 26 -15.93 -9.48 -2.80
N GLU A 27 -16.71 -8.63 -2.14
CA GLU A 27 -16.35 -7.25 -1.86
C GLU A 27 -15.17 -7.15 -0.89
N GLU A 28 -15.16 -7.96 0.16
CA GLU A 28 -14.06 -8.04 1.13
C GLU A 28 -12.78 -8.52 0.45
N MET A 29 -12.83 -9.64 -0.30
CA MET A 29 -11.69 -10.15 -1.07
C MET A 29 -11.14 -9.11 -2.05
N SER A 30 -12.02 -8.43 -2.79
CA SER A 30 -11.59 -7.38 -3.72
C SER A 30 -10.96 -6.20 -3.00
N ARG A 31 -11.37 -5.90 -1.76
CA ARG A 31 -10.80 -4.81 -0.96
C ARG A 31 -9.41 -5.19 -0.44
N ASP A 32 -9.27 -6.38 0.11
CA ASP A 32 -7.99 -6.92 0.59
C ASP A 32 -6.95 -6.97 -0.53
N ASP A 33 -7.35 -7.38 -1.73
CA ASP A 33 -6.48 -7.33 -2.90
C ASP A 33 -5.94 -5.92 -3.17
N LYS A 34 -6.74 -4.87 -2.99
CA LYS A 34 -6.27 -3.49 -3.15
C LYS A 34 -5.32 -3.09 -2.04
N ILE A 35 -5.64 -3.42 -0.80
CA ILE A 35 -4.80 -3.15 0.37
C ILE A 35 -3.43 -3.81 0.18
N ASN A 36 -3.39 -5.11 -0.13
CA ASN A 36 -2.15 -5.86 -0.35
C ASN A 36 -1.29 -5.29 -1.50
N ASN A 37 -1.92 -4.86 -2.60
CA ASN A 37 -1.22 -4.19 -3.69
C ASN A 37 -0.63 -2.85 -3.24
N ILE A 38 -1.37 -2.07 -2.44
CA ILE A 38 -0.92 -0.78 -1.92
C ILE A 38 0.24 -0.99 -0.94
N ILE A 39 0.15 -1.95 -0.02
CA ILE A 39 1.23 -2.34 0.90
C ILE A 39 2.48 -2.69 0.12
N SER A 40 2.37 -3.52 -0.93
CA SER A 40 3.53 -3.93 -1.75
C SER A 40 4.29 -2.76 -2.36
N TYR A 41 3.57 -1.76 -2.91
CA TYR A 41 4.20 -0.53 -3.40
C TYR A 41 4.62 0.41 -2.27
N GLY A 42 3.91 0.38 -1.14
CA GLY A 42 4.23 1.08 0.10
C GLY A 42 5.59 0.67 0.63
N VAL A 43 5.91 -0.63 0.63
CA VAL A 43 7.24 -1.14 1.02
C VAL A 43 8.33 -0.47 0.20
N ILE A 44 8.18 -0.42 -1.12
CA ILE A 44 9.17 0.19 -2.03
C ILE A 44 9.26 1.70 -1.81
N LEU A 45 8.12 2.38 -1.63
CA LEU A 45 8.07 3.81 -1.34
C LEU A 45 8.83 4.13 -0.04
N LEU A 46 8.48 3.44 1.04
CA LEU A 46 9.04 3.65 2.38
C LEU A 46 10.51 3.28 2.42
N LEU A 47 10.93 2.20 1.75
CA LEU A 47 12.35 1.83 1.61
C LEU A 47 13.20 3.01 1.13
N HIS A 48 12.76 3.68 0.07
CA HIS A 48 13.52 4.79 -0.49
C HIS A 48 13.46 6.06 0.38
N LEU A 49 12.34 6.31 1.06
CA LEU A 49 12.21 7.43 2.01
C LEU A 49 13.08 7.23 3.25
N ILE A 50 13.13 6.00 3.78
CA ILE A 50 14.01 5.62 4.89
C ILE A 50 15.46 5.88 4.50
N LYS A 51 15.89 5.41 3.31
CA LYS A 51 17.24 5.65 2.81
C LYS A 51 17.56 7.14 2.66
N GLN A 52 16.59 7.93 2.17
CA GLN A 52 16.78 9.38 2.06
C GLN A 52 17.00 10.05 3.42
N GLN A 53 16.21 9.66 4.43
CA GLN A 53 16.34 10.20 5.78
C GLN A 53 17.64 9.73 6.47
N ALA A 54 17.91 8.43 6.43
CA ALA A 54 19.07 7.83 7.09
C ALA A 54 20.41 8.34 6.54
N GLU A 55 20.49 8.53 5.22
CA GLU A 55 21.72 8.98 4.55
C GLU A 55 21.75 10.49 4.27
N ASN A 56 20.70 11.21 4.65
CA ASN A 56 20.52 12.65 4.40
C ASN A 56 20.84 13.05 2.94
N ARG A 57 20.43 12.21 1.99
CA ARG A 57 20.69 12.40 0.55
C ARG A 57 19.61 11.75 -0.30
N ALA A 58 19.43 12.25 -1.51
CA ALA A 58 18.58 11.62 -2.52
C ALA A 58 19.39 11.28 -3.77
N THR A 59 19.04 10.19 -4.44
CA THR A 59 19.57 9.88 -5.77
C THR A 59 18.45 9.91 -6.79
N ARG A 60 18.79 10.17 -8.05
CA ARG A 60 17.81 10.18 -9.15
C ARG A 60 17.07 8.85 -9.29
N SER A 61 17.74 7.72 -9.03
CA SER A 61 17.07 6.41 -9.09
C SER A 61 16.07 6.25 -7.95
N TRP A 62 16.39 6.71 -6.75
CA TRP A 62 15.47 6.69 -5.60
C TRP A 62 14.25 7.57 -5.85
N ASP A 63 14.44 8.79 -6.37
CA ASP A 63 13.34 9.70 -6.70
C ASP A 63 12.43 9.14 -7.79
N VAL A 64 12.98 8.37 -8.74
CA VAL A 64 12.19 7.65 -9.75
C VAL A 64 11.40 6.51 -9.11
N SER A 65 12.01 5.70 -8.23
CA SER A 65 11.31 4.64 -7.51
C SER A 65 10.16 5.18 -6.66
N ILE A 66 10.38 6.28 -5.92
CA ILE A 66 9.36 6.96 -5.12
C ILE A 66 8.18 7.38 -6.01
N ARG A 67 8.44 8.13 -7.08
CA ARG A 67 7.37 8.59 -8.00
C ARG A 67 6.61 7.43 -8.65
N ASN A 68 7.31 6.38 -9.02
CA ASN A 68 6.68 5.20 -9.61
C ASN A 68 5.76 4.50 -8.60
N SER A 69 6.23 4.28 -7.36
CA SER A 69 5.42 3.68 -6.30
C SER A 69 4.20 4.53 -5.96
N VAL A 70 4.38 5.85 -5.82
CA VAL A 70 3.27 6.80 -5.60
C VAL A 70 2.22 6.68 -6.70
N ARG A 71 2.65 6.74 -7.96
CA ARG A 71 1.73 6.61 -9.11
C ARG A 71 0.99 5.27 -9.11
N GLN A 72 1.66 4.18 -8.76
CA GLN A 72 1.04 2.86 -8.70
C GLN A 72 0.01 2.77 -7.56
N ILE A 73 0.32 3.29 -6.37
CA ILE A 73 -0.61 3.35 -5.24
C ILE A 73 -1.83 4.20 -5.61
N GLN A 74 -1.62 5.40 -6.14
CA GLN A 74 -2.71 6.29 -6.59
C GLN A 74 -3.59 5.62 -7.66
N ASN A 75 -2.99 4.96 -8.65
CA ASN A 75 -3.72 4.23 -9.68
C ASN A 75 -4.56 3.08 -9.14
N LYS A 76 -4.01 2.33 -8.16
CA LYS A 76 -4.69 1.21 -7.51
C LYS A 76 -5.81 1.71 -6.60
N ASN A 77 -5.62 2.87 -5.97
CA ASN A 77 -6.60 3.46 -5.06
C ASN A 77 -7.72 4.21 -5.81
N LYS A 78 -7.51 4.66 -7.05
CA LYS A 78 -8.52 5.40 -7.82
C LYS A 78 -9.67 4.50 -8.31
N ARG A 79 -10.92 4.87 -8.00
CA ARG A 79 -12.12 4.21 -8.57
C ARG A 79 -12.37 4.72 -9.99
N ARG A 80 -12.38 3.81 -10.98
CA ARG A 80 -12.50 4.17 -12.40
C ARG A 80 -13.90 4.58 -12.86
N LYS A 81 -14.96 4.07 -12.24
CA LYS A 81 -16.36 4.27 -12.69
C LYS A 81 -17.21 5.15 -11.77
N ALA A 82 -16.95 5.11 -10.46
CA ALA A 82 -17.78 5.79 -9.46
C ALA A 82 -17.24 7.18 -9.04
N GLY A 83 -16.03 7.56 -9.50
CA GLY A 83 -15.27 8.64 -8.88
C GLY A 83 -14.78 8.25 -7.47
N GLY A 84 -13.86 9.04 -6.90
CA GLY A 84 -13.32 8.80 -5.56
C GLY A 84 -12.24 7.69 -5.48
N SER A 85 -11.94 7.26 -4.25
CA SER A 85 -10.90 6.29 -3.92
C SER A 85 -11.46 5.02 -3.25
N TYR A 86 -10.74 3.90 -3.34
CA TYR A 86 -11.08 2.67 -2.62
C TYR A 86 -10.83 2.81 -1.13
N LEU A 87 -9.65 3.33 -0.77
CA LEU A 87 -9.18 3.60 0.58
C LEU A 87 -9.27 5.09 0.89
N THR A 88 -9.62 5.42 2.13
CA THR A 88 -9.52 6.79 2.69
C THR A 88 -8.06 7.14 3.02
N PRO A 89 -7.74 8.41 3.29
CA PRO A 89 -6.40 8.80 3.79
C PRO A 89 -5.96 8.01 5.04
N GLU A 90 -6.88 7.74 5.96
CA GLU A 90 -6.63 6.96 7.19
C GLU A 90 -6.34 5.49 6.86
N GLU A 91 -7.05 4.91 5.90
CA GLU A 91 -6.81 3.53 5.47
C GLU A 91 -5.49 3.40 4.67
N LEU A 92 -5.14 4.42 3.89
CA LEU A 92 -3.81 4.50 3.25
C LEU A 92 -2.70 4.61 4.30
N ARG A 93 -2.91 5.40 5.36
CA ARG A 93 -1.99 5.50 6.49
C ARG A 93 -1.77 4.13 7.13
N LEU A 94 -2.84 3.40 7.43
CA LEU A 94 -2.75 2.05 8.01
C LEU A 94 -1.99 1.07 7.08
N ALA A 95 -2.25 1.11 5.77
CA ALA A 95 -1.52 0.28 4.81
C ALA A 95 -0.01 0.64 4.74
N LEU A 96 0.34 1.92 4.90
CA LEU A 96 1.75 2.33 5.00
C LEU A 96 2.39 1.89 6.31
N GLU A 97 1.66 1.94 7.43
CA GLU A 97 2.11 1.43 8.72
C GLU A 97 2.38 -0.08 8.65
N GLU A 98 1.51 -0.84 7.99
CA GLU A 98 1.70 -2.28 7.75
C GLU A 98 2.89 -2.58 6.82
N ALA A 99 3.18 -1.70 5.86
CA ALA A 99 4.34 -1.84 4.97
C ALA A 99 5.67 -1.50 5.65
N TYR A 100 5.66 -0.71 6.72
CA TYR A 100 6.87 -0.15 7.33
C TYR A 100 7.87 -1.20 7.85
N PRO A 101 7.46 -2.25 8.61
CA PRO A 101 8.39 -3.26 9.11
C PRO A 101 9.18 -3.97 8.01
N GLN A 102 8.54 -4.24 6.87
CA GLN A 102 9.25 -4.83 5.73
C GLN A 102 10.17 -3.80 5.04
N ALA A 103 9.74 -2.55 4.94
CA ALA A 103 10.54 -1.49 4.33
C ALA A 103 11.82 -1.20 5.12
N ILE A 104 11.75 -1.14 6.45
CA ILE A 104 12.92 -0.89 7.30
C ILE A 104 13.89 -2.08 7.28
N ASN A 105 13.38 -3.32 7.24
CA ASN A 105 14.19 -4.52 7.04
C ASN A 105 14.93 -4.52 5.69
N GLN A 106 14.30 -4.04 4.62
CA GLN A 106 14.98 -3.92 3.33
C GLN A 106 15.98 -2.76 3.32
N ALA A 107 15.64 -1.65 3.98
CA ALA A 107 16.51 -0.48 4.05
C ALA A 107 17.78 -0.77 4.84
N SER A 108 17.69 -1.56 5.92
CA SER A 108 18.85 -1.94 6.74
C SER A 108 19.95 -2.64 5.94
N LEU A 109 19.57 -3.40 4.91
CA LEU A 109 20.50 -4.08 4.00
C LEU A 109 21.21 -3.13 3.00
N GLU A 110 20.64 -1.95 2.75
CA GLU A 110 21.12 -1.04 1.71
C GLU A 110 21.76 0.24 2.27
N VAL A 111 21.26 0.74 3.41
CA VAL A 111 21.76 1.96 4.07
C VAL A 111 23.19 1.71 4.56
N GLU A 112 24.09 2.63 4.18
CA GLU A 112 25.52 2.54 4.53
C GLU A 112 26.13 1.15 4.25
N GLU A 113 25.74 0.51 3.14
CA GLU A 113 26.21 -0.83 2.75
C GLU A 113 25.84 -1.95 3.74
N GLY A 114 24.69 -1.83 4.40
CA GLY A 114 24.21 -2.89 5.29
C GLY A 114 24.73 -2.76 6.73
N ARG A 115 25.15 -1.56 7.14
CA ARG A 115 25.85 -1.34 8.41
C ARG A 115 24.96 -1.55 9.64
N TYR A 116 23.66 -1.35 9.51
CA TYR A 116 22.72 -1.31 10.62
C TYR A 116 21.80 -2.52 10.58
N GLU A 117 21.50 -3.09 11.75
CA GLU A 117 20.33 -3.93 11.90
C GLU A 117 19.05 -3.07 11.83
N PRO A 118 17.88 -3.65 11.51
CA PRO A 118 16.62 -2.90 11.40
C PRO A 118 16.32 -2.05 12.63
N GLU A 119 16.49 -2.59 13.84
CA GLU A 119 16.21 -1.91 15.10
C GLU A 119 17.19 -0.74 15.38
N GLU A 120 18.41 -0.82 14.85
CA GLU A 120 19.39 0.27 14.93
C GLU A 120 19.05 1.39 13.93
N LEU A 121 18.57 1.01 12.75
CA LEU A 121 18.13 1.96 11.73
C LEU A 121 16.86 2.69 12.18
N GLU A 122 15.91 2.01 12.84
CA GLU A 122 14.70 2.61 13.42
C GLU A 122 15.02 3.75 14.40
N GLN A 123 16.13 3.65 15.14
CA GLN A 123 16.55 4.70 16.08
C GLN A 123 17.12 5.95 15.38
N ARG A 124 17.42 5.85 14.08
CA ARG A 124 18.06 6.91 13.29
C ARG A 124 17.10 7.64 12.36
N VAL A 125 15.93 7.07 12.14
CA VAL A 125 14.90 7.63 11.28
C VAL A 125 13.64 7.91 12.10
N SER A 126 12.80 8.81 11.62
CA SER A 126 11.50 9.06 12.24
C SER A 126 10.43 8.36 11.44
N GLN A 127 9.93 7.23 11.96
CA GLN A 127 8.83 6.49 11.34
C GLN A 127 7.64 7.42 11.06
N GLU A 128 7.30 8.29 12.02
CA GLU A 128 6.18 9.22 11.87
C GLU A 128 6.40 10.22 10.73
N GLU A 129 7.59 10.82 10.62
CA GLU A 129 7.91 11.74 9.52
C GLU A 129 7.90 11.04 8.17
N ILE A 130 8.43 9.82 8.08
CA ILE A 130 8.43 9.01 6.86
C ILE A 130 7.00 8.71 6.42
N LEU A 131 6.15 8.22 7.33
CA LEU A 131 4.76 7.89 7.02
C LEU A 131 3.96 9.15 6.66
N ASN A 132 4.20 10.28 7.33
CA ASN A 132 3.56 11.56 7.00
C ASN A 132 3.97 12.04 5.61
N HIS A 133 5.27 11.93 5.28
CA HIS A 133 5.78 12.30 3.96
C HIS A 133 5.21 11.39 2.86
N ALA A 134 5.22 10.07 3.09
CA ALA A 134 4.63 9.11 2.17
C ALA A 134 3.14 9.42 1.92
N LEU A 135 2.36 9.64 2.99
CA LEU A 135 0.94 9.98 2.87
C LEU A 135 0.74 11.30 2.12
N ALA A 136 1.53 12.33 2.40
CA ALA A 136 1.48 13.59 1.67
C ALA A 136 1.71 13.39 0.17
N LEU A 137 2.73 12.60 -0.21
CA LEU A 137 2.99 12.25 -1.62
C LEU A 137 1.81 11.55 -2.28
N LEU A 138 1.10 10.68 -1.56
CA LEU A 138 -0.06 9.97 -2.10
C LEU A 138 -1.28 10.88 -2.29
N LEU A 139 -1.46 11.88 -1.43
CA LEU A 139 -2.61 12.79 -1.44
C LEU A 139 -2.41 14.02 -2.35
N LEU A 140 -1.18 14.30 -2.77
CA LEU A 140 -0.91 15.33 -3.77
C LEU A 140 -1.54 14.91 -5.12
N ALA A 141 -2.53 15.68 -5.56
CA ALA A 141 -3.16 15.51 -6.85
C ALA A 141 -2.21 15.97 -7.97
N GLU A 142 -1.87 15.08 -8.90
CA GLU A 142 -1.42 15.45 -10.25
C GLU A 142 -2.61 15.63 -11.19
#